data_AF-A0AAE0WFY6-F1
#
_entry.id   AF-A0AAE0WFY6-F1
#
_cell.length_a   1.000
_cell.length_b   1.000
_cell.length_c   1.000
_cell.angle_alpha   90.00
_cell.angle_beta   90.00
_cell.angle_gamma   90.00
#
_symmetry.space_group_name_H-M   'P 1'
#
loop_
_entity.id
_entity.type
_entity.pdbx_description
1 polymer ?
#
loop_
_entity_poly.entity_id
_entity_poly.type
_entity_poly.pdbx_seq_one_letter_code
_entity_poly.pdbx_strand_id
1 'polypeptide(L)'
;GRIAGIALQKYDIILQYRFDDDPRAFDVTACMSGIRAGIEQLHSLGLAHNDLNPLNIAMDQDDQPIILDFGSCRKFGEALLSGGTPGWIDEDYSTSARHHDESALRKLDRWLSNIQSERMSEAEQTG
;
A
#
# COMPACT_ATOMS: atom_id res chain seq x y z
N GLY A 1 11.65 22.30 18.65
CA GLY A 1 12.10 20.95 18.29
C GLY A 1 12.60 20.98 16.86
N ARG A 2 13.71 20.30 16.55
CA ARG A 2 14.19 20.17 15.18
C ARG A 2 13.52 18.95 14.57
N ILE A 3 12.65 19.16 13.58
CA ILE A 3 12.23 18.08 12.69
C ILE A 3 13.37 17.94 11.70
N ALA A 4 14.19 16.89 11.87
CA ALA A 4 15.09 16.46 10.81
C ALA A 4 14.19 15.78 9.77
N GLY A 5 13.87 16.49 8.69
CA GLY A 5 13.24 15.89 7.52
C GLY A 5 14.13 14.77 7.05
N ILE A 6 13.65 13.53 7.14
CA ILE A 6 14.33 12.39 6.54
C ILE A 6 14.24 12.65 5.03
N ALA A 7 15.38 12.95 4.41
CA ALA A 7 15.49 13.06 2.97
C ALA A 7 15.38 11.64 2.39
N LEU A 8 14.15 11.18 2.26
CA LEU A 8 13.84 9.98 1.48
C LEU A 8 13.94 10.40 0.01
N GLN A 9 14.77 9.66 -0.71
CA GLN A 9 14.93 9.71 -2.16
C GLN A 9 13.56 9.96 -2.82
N LYS A 10 13.45 11.02 -3.64
CA LYS A 10 12.21 11.58 -4.18
C LYS A 10 11.16 10.50 -4.46
N TYR A 11 10.14 10.42 -3.60
CA TYR A 11 8.88 9.78 -3.93
C TYR A 11 8.19 10.68 -4.94
N ASP A 12 7.87 10.15 -6.10
CA ASP A 12 7.21 10.96 -7.13
C ASP A 12 5.74 11.12 -6.84
N ILE A 13 5.11 10.06 -6.32
CA ILE A 13 3.68 10.07 -6.04
C ILE A 13 3.27 8.97 -5.06
N ILE A 14 2.28 9.27 -4.22
CA ILE A 14 1.61 8.28 -3.37
C ILE A 14 0.59 7.51 -4.21
N LEU A 15 0.50 6.19 -4.07
CA LEU A 15 -0.33 5.31 -4.91
C LEU A 15 -1.80 5.77 -4.96
N GLN A 16 -2.33 6.28 -3.84
CA GLN A 16 -3.67 6.86 -3.77
C GLN A 16 -3.94 7.94 -4.83
N TYR A 17 -2.93 8.73 -5.17
CA TYR A 17 -3.03 9.87 -6.10
C TYR A 17 -2.47 9.55 -7.49
N ARG A 18 -1.83 8.38 -7.67
CA ARG A 18 -1.13 7.99 -8.91
C ARG A 18 -1.99 8.12 -10.17
N PHE A 19 -3.28 7.84 -10.07
CA PHE A 19 -4.19 7.86 -11.22
C PHE A 19 -4.76 9.24 -11.54
N ASP A 20 -4.69 10.19 -10.62
CA ASP A 20 -5.24 11.54 -10.80
C ASP A 20 -4.16 12.50 -11.30
N ASP A 21 -2.94 12.37 -10.80
CA ASP A 21 -1.84 13.29 -11.14
C ASP A 21 -1.05 12.85 -12.38
N ASP A 22 -1.17 11.59 -12.80
CA ASP A 22 -0.38 11.02 -13.89
C ASP A 22 -1.23 10.16 -14.86
N PRO A 23 -1.48 10.65 -16.09
CA PRO A 23 -2.30 9.95 -17.07
C PRO A 23 -1.59 8.78 -17.76
N ARG A 24 -0.30 8.53 -17.46
CA ARG A 24 0.44 7.41 -18.05
C ARG A 24 -0.21 6.08 -17.65
N ALA A 25 -0.24 5.14 -18.60
CA ALA A 25 -0.67 3.77 -18.37
C ALA A 25 0.05 3.18 -17.16
N PHE A 26 -0.71 2.53 -16.28
CA PHE A 26 -0.22 1.98 -15.03
C PHE A 26 -0.41 0.46 -15.03
N ASP A 27 0.67 -0.29 -14.81
CA ASP A 27 0.60 -1.74 -14.70
C ASP A 27 0.21 -2.16 -13.28
N VAL A 28 -1.10 -2.32 -13.09
CA VAL A 28 -1.70 -2.79 -11.83
C VAL A 28 -1.13 -4.14 -11.39
N THR A 29 -0.84 -5.04 -12.35
CA THR A 29 -0.35 -6.39 -12.05
C THR A 29 1.08 -6.32 -11.51
N ALA A 30 1.95 -5.56 -12.17
CA ALA A 30 3.31 -5.35 -11.71
C ALA A 30 3.36 -4.66 -10.34
N CYS A 31 2.54 -3.61 -10.14
CA CYS A 31 2.42 -2.92 -8.86
C CYS A 31 1.99 -3.89 -7.74
N MET A 32 0.90 -4.64 -7.91
CA MET A 32 0.45 -5.60 -6.90
C MET A 32 1.48 -6.69 -6.62
N SER A 33 2.20 -7.17 -7.65
CA SER A 33 3.29 -8.12 -7.47
C SER A 33 4.41 -7.55 -6.60
N GLY A 34 4.81 -6.29 -6.84
CA GLY A 34 5.84 -5.63 -6.04
C GLY A 34 5.43 -5.42 -4.58
N ILE A 35 4.19 -4.97 -4.33
CA ILE A 35 3.65 -4.81 -2.97
C ILE A 35 3.65 -6.15 -2.23
N ARG A 36 3.15 -7.21 -2.87
CA ARG A 36 3.12 -8.57 -2.28
C ARG A 36 4.53 -9.06 -1.94
N ALA A 37 5.49 -8.90 -2.85
CA ALA A 37 6.87 -9.30 -2.61
C ALA A 37 7.49 -8.56 -1.41
N GLY A 38 7.25 -7.25 -1.28
CA GLY A 38 7.73 -6.47 -0.14
C GLY A 38 7.11 -6.91 1.19
N ILE A 39 5.82 -7.21 1.22
CA ILE A 39 5.12 -7.72 2.42
C ILE A 39 5.57 -9.14 2.76
N GLU A 40 5.74 -10.02 1.76
CA GLU A 40 6.25 -11.38 1.97
C GLU A 40 7.67 -11.35 2.56
N GLN A 41 8.51 -10.40 2.13
CA GLN A 41 9.83 -10.20 2.72
C GLN A 41 9.74 -9.81 4.20
N LEU A 42 8.81 -8.93 4.59
CA LEU A 42 8.57 -8.62 6.02
C LEU A 42 8.08 -9.85 6.79
N HIS A 43 7.14 -10.59 6.21
CA HIS A 43 6.58 -11.79 6.82
C HIS A 43 7.67 -12.86 7.04
N SER A 44 8.63 -12.98 6.12
CA SER A 44 9.77 -13.89 6.26
C SER A 44 10.68 -13.54 7.45
N LEU A 45 10.67 -12.28 7.88
CA LEU A 45 11.38 -11.79 9.08
C LEU A 45 10.54 -11.92 10.35
N GLY A 46 9.32 -12.49 10.27
CA GLY A 46 8.39 -12.62 11.38
C GLY A 46 7.69 -11.31 11.76
N LEU A 47 7.68 -10.32 10.86
CA LEU A 47 7.08 -9.01 11.06
C LEU A 47 5.78 -8.88 10.25
N ALA A 48 4.77 -8.21 10.81
CA ALA A 48 3.64 -7.66 10.06
C ALA A 48 3.76 -6.15 9.96
N HIS A 49 3.24 -5.57 8.87
CA HIS A 49 3.15 -4.11 8.72
C HIS A 49 2.03 -3.53 9.59
N ASN A 50 0.88 -4.20 9.63
CA ASN A 50 -0.33 -3.86 10.39
C ASN A 50 -0.99 -2.53 10.01
N ASP A 51 -0.64 -1.90 8.89
CA ASP A 51 -1.28 -0.65 8.45
C ASP A 51 -1.11 -0.42 6.94
N LEU A 52 -1.26 -1.48 6.16
CA LEU A 52 -1.09 -1.41 4.73
C LEU A 52 -2.31 -0.75 4.06
N ASN A 53 -2.08 0.30 3.29
CA ASN A 53 -3.09 1.04 2.53
C ASN A 53 -2.41 1.87 1.42
N PRO A 54 -3.15 2.45 0.44
CA PRO A 54 -2.57 3.21 -0.67
C PRO A 54 -1.82 4.48 -0.29
N LEU A 55 -2.07 5.06 0.90
CA LEU A 55 -1.30 6.21 1.40
C LEU A 55 0.07 5.80 1.93
N ASN A 56 0.20 4.54 2.37
CA ASN A 56 1.45 3.95 2.83
C ASN A 56 2.22 3.23 1.72
N ILE A 57 1.93 3.57 0.45
CA ILE A 57 2.65 3.07 -0.72
C ILE A 57 2.99 4.28 -1.61
N ALA A 58 4.28 4.48 -1.87
CA ALA A 58 4.75 5.41 -2.89
C ALA A 58 5.12 4.67 -4.18
N MET A 59 5.13 5.41 -5.29
CA MET A 59 5.70 4.97 -6.56
C MET A 59 6.99 5.73 -6.81
N ASP A 60 7.99 5.04 -7.33
CA ASP A 60 9.18 5.68 -7.90
C ASP A 60 8.96 6.07 -9.37
N GLN A 61 10.01 6.60 -10.00
CA GLN A 61 9.99 7.07 -11.39
C GLN A 61 9.61 5.98 -12.39
N ASP A 62 9.85 4.71 -12.04
CA ASP A 62 9.64 3.53 -12.87
C ASP A 62 8.33 2.78 -12.50
N ASP A 63 7.42 3.46 -11.78
CA ASP A 63 6.17 2.90 -11.25
C ASP A 63 6.38 1.62 -10.41
N GLN A 64 7.52 1.51 -9.71
CA GLN A 64 7.75 0.44 -8.74
C GLN A 64 7.24 0.86 -7.35
N PRO A 65 6.49 -0.02 -6.66
CA PRO A 65 5.91 0.31 -5.37
C PRO A 65 6.95 0.27 -4.26
N ILE A 66 6.93 1.28 -3.40
CA ILE A 66 7.73 1.39 -2.18
C ILE A 66 6.78 1.43 -0.98
N ILE A 67 6.88 0.44 -0.10
CA ILE A 67 6.11 0.38 1.15
C ILE A 67 6.67 1.41 2.13
N LEU A 68 5.79 2.23 2.69
CA LEU A 68 6.09 3.30 3.63
C LEU A 68 5.45 3.04 5.00
N ASP A 69 5.84 3.87 5.97
CA ASP A 69 5.26 3.93 7.32
C ASP A 69 5.23 2.61 8.11
N PHE A 70 6.42 2.22 8.58
CA PHE A 70 6.62 1.09 9.46
C PHE A 70 6.28 1.38 10.94
N GLY A 71 5.55 2.46 11.25
CA GLY A 71 5.23 2.84 12.64
C GLY A 71 4.45 1.77 13.41
N SER A 72 3.60 1.02 12.72
CA SER A 72 2.81 -0.10 13.27
C SER A 72 3.49 -1.47 13.04
N CYS A 73 4.68 -1.49 12.46
CA CYS A 73 5.38 -2.73 12.14
C CYS A 73 5.92 -3.40 13.41
N ARG A 74 5.54 -4.67 13.60
CA ARG A 74 5.82 -5.43 14.83
C ARG A 74 5.99 -6.91 14.53
N LYS A 75 6.69 -7.62 15.41
CA LYS A 75 6.74 -9.10 15.33
C LYS A 75 5.35 -9.67 15.55
N PHE A 76 5.05 -10.79 14.90
CA PHE A 76 3.79 -11.49 15.13
C PHE A 76 3.59 -11.80 16.62
N GLY A 77 2.39 -11.51 17.14
CA GLY A 77 2.03 -11.70 18.54
C GLY A 77 2.41 -10.55 19.48
N GLU A 78 3.16 -9.55 19.03
CA GLU A 78 3.44 -8.36 19.86
C GLU A 78 2.23 -7.41 19.91
N ALA A 79 2.05 -6.73 21.05
CA ALA A 79 1.01 -5.74 21.20
C ALA A 79 1.23 -4.52 20.29
N LEU A 80 0.15 -4.04 19.70
CA LEU A 80 0.10 -2.83 18.89
C LEU A 80 -0.36 -1.66 19.75
N LEU A 81 0.32 -0.52 19.60
CA LEU A 81 -0.13 0.76 20.17
C LEU A 81 -1.16 1.43 19.25
N SER A 82 -1.01 1.18 17.95
CA SER A 82 -1.87 1.59 16.85
C SER A 82 -1.65 0.61 15.71
N GLY A 83 -2.64 0.47 14.84
CA GLY A 83 -2.58 -0.39 13.67
C GLY A 83 -3.92 -0.34 12.95
N GLY A 84 -3.86 -0.43 11.64
CA GLY A 84 -5.03 -0.41 10.79
C GLY A 84 -5.52 0.99 10.46
N THR A 85 -5.96 1.14 9.22
CA THR A 85 -6.69 2.31 8.74
C THR A 85 -8.13 1.91 8.46
N PRO A 86 -9.15 2.67 8.91
CA PRO A 86 -10.56 2.40 8.59
C PRO A 86 -10.78 2.24 7.07
N GLY A 87 -11.54 1.22 6.68
CA GLY A 87 -11.71 0.82 5.28
C GLY A 87 -10.65 -0.15 4.74
N TRP A 88 -9.49 -0.24 5.41
CA TRP A 88 -8.40 -1.16 5.07
C TRP A 88 -8.27 -2.36 6.02
N ILE A 89 -8.97 -2.33 7.15
CA ILE A 89 -9.06 -3.43 8.14
C ILE A 89 -10.44 -4.09 8.15
N ASP A 90 -10.49 -5.39 8.48
CA ASP A 90 -11.75 -6.15 8.60
C ASP A 90 -12.36 -5.96 10.00
N GLU A 91 -11.51 -5.81 11.00
CA GLU A 91 -11.84 -5.62 12.40
C GLU A 91 -10.74 -4.82 13.11
N ASP A 92 -11.05 -4.24 14.26
CA ASP A 92 -10.05 -3.62 15.12
C ASP A 92 -9.20 -4.69 15.80
N TYR A 93 -7.90 -4.46 15.90
CA TYR A 93 -6.96 -5.40 16.51
C TYR A 93 -5.91 -4.68 17.36
N SER A 94 -5.42 -5.37 18.38
CA SER A 94 -4.41 -4.86 19.31
C SER A 94 -3.14 -5.71 19.35
N THR A 95 -3.05 -6.75 18.51
CA THR A 95 -1.92 -7.67 18.47
C THR A 95 -1.47 -7.87 17.02
N SER A 96 -0.19 -7.72 16.75
CA SER A 96 0.40 -7.85 15.42
C SER A 96 0.17 -9.23 14.83
N ALA A 97 -0.33 -9.30 13.60
CA ALA A 97 -0.60 -10.57 12.95
C ALA A 97 -0.49 -10.50 11.43
N ARG A 98 0.01 -11.59 10.84
CA ARG A 98 0.17 -11.75 9.39
C ARG A 98 -1.12 -11.49 8.61
N HIS A 99 -2.25 -11.97 9.12
CA HIS A 99 -3.53 -11.93 8.42
C HIS A 99 -4.09 -10.50 8.24
N HIS A 100 -3.61 -9.53 9.03
CA HIS A 100 -3.96 -8.12 8.85
C HIS A 100 -3.44 -7.60 7.51
N ASP A 101 -2.17 -7.87 7.20
CA ASP A 101 -1.56 -7.49 5.92
C ASP A 101 -2.19 -8.27 4.76
N GLU A 102 -2.51 -9.55 4.95
CA GLU A 102 -3.19 -10.36 3.94
C GLU A 102 -4.59 -9.81 3.61
N SER A 103 -5.33 -9.31 4.61
CA SER A 103 -6.61 -8.65 4.39
C SER A 103 -6.46 -7.33 3.62
N ALA A 104 -5.52 -6.49 4.05
CA ALA A 104 -5.22 -5.25 3.36
C ALA A 104 -4.78 -5.47 1.90
N LEU A 105 -3.96 -6.48 1.63
CA LEU A 105 -3.56 -6.86 0.27
C LEU A 105 -4.76 -7.26 -0.61
N ARG A 106 -5.73 -8.01 -0.08
CA ARG A 106 -6.97 -8.33 -0.83
C ARG A 106 -7.80 -7.10 -1.15
N LYS A 107 -7.82 -6.11 -0.24
CA LYS A 107 -8.52 -4.84 -0.45
C LYS A 107 -7.81 -3.97 -1.48
N LEU A 108 -6.49 -3.89 -1.44
CA LEU A 108 -5.67 -3.17 -2.43
C LEU A 108 -5.88 -3.73 -3.83
N ASP A 109 -5.85 -5.05 -3.97
CA ASP A 109 -6.07 -5.77 -5.23
C ASP A 109 -7.43 -5.40 -5.85
N ARG A 110 -8.50 -5.43 -5.04
CA ARG A 110 -9.84 -5.04 -5.46
C ARG A 110 -9.92 -3.55 -5.81
N TRP A 111 -9.32 -2.70 -4.99
CA TRP A 111 -9.34 -1.24 -5.19
C TRP A 111 -8.67 -0.86 -6.51
N LEU A 112 -7.48 -1.39 -6.80
CA LEU A 112 -6.78 -1.15 -8.07
C LEU A 112 -7.54 -1.70 -9.27
N SER A 113 -8.14 -2.89 -9.13
CA SER A 113 -8.94 -3.52 -10.20
C SER A 113 -10.18 -2.68 -10.54
N ASN A 114 -10.85 -2.11 -9.54
CA ASN A 114 -11.99 -1.22 -9.75
C ASN A 114 -11.58 0.05 -10.49
N ILE A 115 -10.48 0.70 -10.07
CA ILE A 115 -9.96 1.89 -10.76
C ILE A 115 -9.65 1.57 -12.23
N GLN A 116 -8.97 0.46 -12.49
CA GLN A 116 -8.62 0.06 -13.86
C GLN A 116 -9.88 -0.15 -14.71
N SER A 117 -10.90 -0.83 -14.17
CA SER A 117 -12.17 -1.05 -14.87
C SER A 117 -12.91 0.25 -15.17
N GLU A 118 -12.97 1.18 -14.22
CA GLU A 118 -13.64 2.48 -14.39
C GLU A 118 -12.97 3.27 -15.52
N ARG A 119 -11.63 3.35 -15.52
CA ARG A 119 -10.85 4.06 -16.55
C ARG A 119 -10.98 3.45 -17.94
N MET A 120 -11.06 2.12 -18.05
CA MET A 120 -11.32 1.46 -19.34
C MET A 120 -12.70 1.84 -19.89
N SER A 121 -13.72 1.90 -19.03
CA SER A 121 -15.08 2.27 -19.44
C SER A 121 -15.21 3.74 -19.88
N GLU A 122 -14.43 4.65 -19.28
CA GLU A 122 -14.38 6.07 -19.67
C GLU A 122 -13.71 6.27 -21.04
N ALA A 123 -12.64 5.51 -21.31
CA ALA A 123 -11.93 5.55 -22.59
C ALA A 123 -12.79 5.04 -23.76
N GLU A 124 -13.63 4.03 -23.53
CA GLU A 124 -14.54 3.47 -24.55
C GLU A 124 -15.74 4.39 -24.89
N GLN A 125 -16.12 5.29 -23.98
CA GLN A 125 -17.23 6.24 -24.19
C GLN A 125 -16.82 7.53 -24.91
N THR A 126 -15.51 7.80 -25.00
CA THR A 126 -14.95 9.05 -25.55
C THR A 126 -14.27 8.87 -26.92
N GLY A 127 -14.19 7.64 -27.45
CA GLY A 127 -13.67 7.30 -28.78
C GLY A 127 -14.75 7.01 -29.80
#